data_AF-A0A098M2J1-F1
#
_entry.id   AF-A0A098M2J1-F1
#
_cell.length_a   1.000
_cell.length_b   1.000
_cell.length_c   1.000
_cell.angle_alpha   90.00
_cell.angle_beta   90.00
_cell.angle_gamma   90.00
#
_symmetry.space_group_name_H-M   'P 1'
#
loop_
_entity.id
_entity.type
_entity.pdbx_description
1 polymer ?
#
loop_
_entity_poly.entity_id
_entity_poly.type
_entity_poly.pdbx_seq_one_letter_code
_entity_poly.pdbx_strand_id
1 'polypeptide(L)'
;MTVPLEQWINDIAERAQLTDYMLKESHLPGPRANLGLSDRFTECFGKLDLTDTAWELLNFWTILSEGAIESNDPREFLAFCAVRASGAYYGYADEERQGVIRGILKSAMNDSGWRLREAAAMGMQSVGEYDFTLLCQLLDRWGPGATQLEQRAFVAALAHPPLLKVHDNAVYCLNLATEIMDRLAANAGVQGDPEHFRVLSKGLEYSLSVFVASEPVEGFVMLRKFAQSRDARIIKIVKSNLGKSRLSKKYGLQVAEILNSISLL
;
A
#
# COMPACT_ATOMS: atom_id res chain seq x y z
N MET A 1 -21.89 -23.89 1.33
CA MET A 1 -22.89 -22.82 1.53
C MET A 1 -22.21 -21.50 1.28
N THR A 2 -22.79 -20.65 0.42
CA THR A 2 -22.34 -19.27 0.21
C THR A 2 -22.67 -18.46 1.46
N VAL A 3 -21.65 -17.94 2.13
CA VAL A 3 -21.81 -17.07 3.30
C VAL A 3 -22.43 -15.73 2.84
N PRO A 4 -23.56 -15.30 3.41
CA PRO A 4 -24.31 -14.14 2.93
C PRO A 4 -23.75 -12.82 3.49
N LEU A 5 -22.47 -12.55 3.21
CA LEU A 5 -21.78 -11.33 3.70
C LEU A 5 -22.55 -10.06 3.35
N GLU A 6 -23.07 -9.97 2.12
CA GLU A 6 -23.87 -8.83 1.65
C GLU A 6 -25.10 -8.58 2.53
N GLN A 7 -25.80 -9.64 2.96
CA GLN A 7 -26.94 -9.49 3.86
C GLN A 7 -26.46 -9.01 5.24
N TRP A 8 -25.42 -9.65 5.78
CA TRP A 8 -24.94 -9.37 7.13
C TRP A 8 -24.35 -7.97 7.31
N ILE A 9 -23.69 -7.40 6.31
CA ILE A 9 -23.17 -6.03 6.43
C ILE A 9 -24.27 -4.98 6.49
N ASN A 10 -25.47 -5.29 5.99
CA ASN A 10 -26.61 -4.39 5.92
C ASN A 10 -27.62 -4.59 7.07
N ASP A 11 -27.40 -5.56 7.95
CA ASP A 11 -28.29 -5.86 9.07
C ASP A 11 -27.54 -5.76 10.40
N ILE A 12 -27.94 -4.79 11.22
CA ILE A 12 -27.35 -4.57 12.55
C ILE A 12 -27.52 -5.79 13.47
N ALA A 13 -28.60 -6.56 13.31
CA ALA A 13 -28.85 -7.76 14.12
C ALA A 13 -27.84 -8.88 13.80
N GLU A 14 -27.29 -8.90 12.59
CA GLU A 14 -26.32 -9.90 12.13
C GLU A 14 -24.87 -9.50 12.43
N ARG A 15 -24.62 -8.31 13.00
CA ARG A 15 -23.26 -7.78 13.23
C ARG A 15 -22.41 -8.70 14.12
N ALA A 16 -23.00 -9.29 15.16
CA ALA A 16 -22.29 -10.21 16.05
C ALA A 16 -21.88 -11.48 15.29
N GLN A 17 -22.81 -12.06 14.52
CA GLN A 17 -22.58 -13.25 13.71
C GLN A 17 -21.53 -13.01 12.61
N LEU A 18 -21.58 -11.87 11.93
CA LEU A 18 -20.57 -11.46 10.97
C LEU A 18 -19.20 -11.33 11.63
N THR A 19 -19.13 -10.67 12.78
CA THR A 19 -17.88 -10.48 13.54
C THR A 19 -17.28 -11.84 13.92
N ASP A 20 -18.08 -12.74 14.51
CA ASP A 20 -17.63 -14.07 14.90
C ASP A 20 -17.13 -14.89 13.71
N TYR A 21 -17.84 -14.82 12.59
CA TYR A 21 -17.42 -15.49 11.35
C TYR A 21 -16.08 -14.96 10.84
N MET A 22 -15.93 -13.63 10.76
CA MET A 22 -14.70 -13.00 10.27
C MET A 22 -13.50 -13.30 11.16
N LEU A 23 -13.69 -13.30 12.49
CA LEU A 23 -12.63 -13.64 13.44
C LEU A 23 -12.23 -15.12 13.34
N LYS A 24 -13.21 -16.02 13.29
CA LYS A 24 -12.98 -17.47 13.20
C LYS A 24 -12.22 -17.85 11.93
N GLU A 25 -12.55 -17.22 10.80
CA GLU A 25 -11.95 -17.50 9.50
C GLU A 25 -10.75 -16.60 9.17
N SER A 26 -10.28 -15.79 10.13
CA SER A 26 -9.21 -14.80 9.93
C SER A 26 -7.83 -15.40 9.62
N HIS A 27 -7.60 -16.65 10.01
CA HIS A 27 -6.29 -17.31 10.13
C HIS A 27 -5.35 -16.67 11.16
N LEU A 28 -5.88 -15.88 12.10
CA LEU A 28 -5.13 -15.32 13.22
C LEU A 28 -5.45 -16.05 14.55
N PRO A 29 -4.48 -16.17 15.48
CA PRO A 29 -3.08 -15.78 15.35
C PRO A 29 -2.33 -16.69 14.37
N GLY A 30 -1.70 -16.09 13.36
CA GLY A 30 -1.01 -16.81 12.29
C GLY A 30 -0.22 -15.87 11.38
N PRO A 31 0.75 -16.40 10.61
CA PRO A 31 1.65 -15.56 9.82
C PRO A 31 0.99 -14.87 8.64
N ARG A 32 -0.23 -15.29 8.25
CA ARG A 32 -0.96 -14.76 7.09
C ARG A 32 -2.44 -14.63 7.43
N ALA A 33 -3.00 -13.44 7.21
CA ALA A 33 -4.44 -13.24 7.27
C ALA A 33 -5.14 -13.91 6.08
N ASN A 34 -6.43 -14.19 6.22
CA ASN A 34 -7.25 -14.72 5.14
C ASN A 34 -7.58 -13.65 4.09
N LEU A 35 -6.69 -13.47 3.10
CA LEU A 35 -6.86 -12.48 2.04
C LEU A 35 -8.10 -12.76 1.18
N GLY A 36 -8.41 -14.02 0.87
CA GLY A 36 -9.58 -14.35 0.06
C GLY A 36 -10.91 -13.98 0.75
N LEU A 37 -10.99 -14.12 2.07
CA LEU A 37 -12.14 -13.62 2.83
C LEU A 37 -12.18 -12.09 2.86
N SER A 38 -11.03 -11.45 3.06
CA SER A 38 -10.93 -10.00 3.05
C SER A 38 -11.30 -9.39 1.69
N ASP A 39 -10.97 -10.05 0.57
CA ASP A 39 -11.35 -9.66 -0.78
C ASP A 39 -12.88 -9.71 -0.94
N ARG A 40 -13.51 -10.85 -0.60
CA ARG A 40 -14.97 -11.02 -0.65
C ARG A 40 -15.71 -10.02 0.24
N PHE A 41 -15.15 -9.68 1.40
CA PHE A 41 -15.71 -8.64 2.26
C PHE A 41 -15.59 -7.26 1.61
N THR A 42 -14.43 -6.93 1.06
CA THR A 42 -14.15 -5.65 0.38
C THR A 42 -15.08 -5.42 -0.82
N GLU A 43 -15.37 -6.47 -1.60
CA GLU A 43 -16.29 -6.44 -2.74
C GLU A 43 -17.70 -5.95 -2.38
N CYS A 44 -18.18 -6.21 -1.16
CA CYS A 44 -19.49 -5.75 -0.71
C CYS A 44 -19.60 -4.22 -0.56
N PHE A 45 -18.47 -3.50 -0.48
CA PHE A 45 -18.44 -2.05 -0.22
C PHE A 45 -18.10 -1.20 -1.46
N GLY A 46 -17.56 -1.79 -2.52
CA GLY A 46 -17.16 -1.07 -3.73
C GLY A 46 -18.33 -0.70 -4.64
N LYS A 47 -19.32 0.05 -4.12
CA LYS A 47 -20.57 0.40 -4.84
C LYS A 47 -21.16 1.73 -4.38
N LEU A 48 -22.03 2.31 -5.21
CA LEU A 48 -22.72 3.58 -4.95
C LEU A 48 -23.72 3.50 -3.79
N ASP A 49 -24.58 2.49 -3.79
CA ASP A 49 -25.69 2.37 -2.83
C ASP A 49 -25.25 1.68 -1.53
N LEU A 50 -24.31 2.29 -0.80
CA LEU A 50 -23.89 1.80 0.51
C LEU A 50 -24.84 2.28 1.61
N THR A 51 -25.44 1.35 2.35
CA THR A 51 -26.33 1.67 3.47
C THR A 51 -25.57 2.33 4.62
N ASP A 52 -26.28 3.13 5.42
CA ASP A 52 -25.72 3.71 6.65
C ASP A 52 -25.26 2.62 7.63
N THR A 53 -25.97 1.49 7.69
CA THR A 53 -25.59 0.35 8.53
C THR A 53 -24.24 -0.26 8.12
N ALA A 54 -24.00 -0.41 6.82
CA ALA A 54 -22.73 -0.90 6.31
C ALA A 54 -21.61 0.14 6.51
N TRP A 55 -21.91 1.42 6.29
CA TRP A 55 -20.98 2.51 6.58
C TRP A 55 -20.57 2.56 8.06
N GLU A 56 -21.52 2.47 8.98
CA GLU A 56 -21.28 2.41 10.42
C GLU A 56 -20.45 1.20 10.82
N LEU A 57 -20.62 0.06 10.14
CA LEU A 57 -19.82 -1.14 10.38
C LEU A 57 -18.34 -0.89 10.07
N LEU A 58 -18.02 -0.23 8.96
CA LEU A 58 -16.63 0.12 8.62
C LEU A 58 -16.01 0.99 9.71
N ASN A 59 -16.69 2.06 10.09
CA ASN A 59 -16.21 2.98 11.13
C ASN A 59 -16.01 2.26 12.47
N PHE A 60 -16.97 1.42 12.86
CA PHE A 60 -16.88 0.64 14.09
C PHE A 60 -15.66 -0.28 14.09
N TRP A 61 -15.42 -1.02 13.01
CA TRP A 61 -14.28 -1.94 12.93
C TRP A 61 -12.92 -1.24 12.78
N THR A 62 -12.86 -0.02 12.23
CA THR A 62 -11.63 0.77 12.22
C THR A 62 -11.24 1.29 13.61
N ILE A 63 -12.21 1.56 14.48
CA ILE A 63 -11.95 2.05 15.85
C ILE A 63 -11.49 0.92 16.77
N LEU A 64 -11.91 -0.33 16.53
CA LEU A 64 -11.52 -1.47 17.37
C LEU A 64 -10.00 -1.63 17.47
N SER A 65 -9.23 -1.14 16.49
CA SER A 65 -7.76 -1.14 16.50
C SER A 65 -7.08 -0.01 17.28
N GLU A 66 -7.81 1.00 17.79
CA GLU A 66 -7.22 2.16 18.48
C GLU A 66 -6.74 1.86 19.92
N GLY A 67 -6.81 0.60 20.36
CA GLY A 67 -6.29 0.14 21.66
C GLY A 67 -5.00 -0.68 21.53
N ALA A 68 -4.39 -1.03 22.67
CA ALA A 68 -3.26 -1.95 22.74
C ALA A 68 -3.69 -3.38 22.38
N ILE A 69 -4.01 -3.60 21.09
CA ILE A 69 -4.15 -4.93 20.54
C ILE A 69 -2.76 -5.55 20.47
N GLU A 70 -2.59 -6.71 21.10
CA GLU A 70 -1.35 -7.46 20.98
C GLU A 70 -1.14 -7.90 19.53
N SER A 71 0.10 -7.79 19.05
CA SER A 71 0.46 -8.21 17.69
C SER A 71 -0.03 -9.63 17.41
N ASN A 72 -0.81 -9.80 16.33
CA ASN A 72 -1.48 -11.03 15.89
C ASN A 72 -2.80 -11.40 16.59
N ASP A 73 -3.41 -10.48 17.33
CA ASP A 73 -4.79 -10.68 17.77
C ASP A 73 -5.73 -10.80 16.56
N PRO A 74 -6.69 -11.75 16.56
CA PRO A 74 -7.67 -11.88 15.49
C PRO A 74 -8.47 -10.62 15.19
N ARG A 75 -8.66 -9.72 16.17
CA ARG A 75 -9.36 -8.45 16.00
C ARG A 75 -8.66 -7.50 15.02
N GLU A 76 -7.34 -7.63 14.82
CA GLU A 76 -6.61 -6.92 13.76
C GLU A 76 -7.20 -7.21 12.38
N PHE A 77 -7.77 -8.41 12.17
CA PHE A 77 -8.34 -8.79 10.88
C PHE A 77 -9.60 -7.98 10.53
N LEU A 78 -10.40 -7.60 11.52
CA LEU A 78 -11.60 -6.77 11.30
C LEU A 78 -11.20 -5.37 10.84
N ALA A 79 -10.25 -4.75 11.54
CA ALA A 79 -9.72 -3.44 11.17
C ALA A 79 -9.01 -3.49 9.81
N PHE A 80 -8.22 -4.53 9.53
CA PHE A 80 -7.63 -4.78 8.22
C PHE A 80 -8.69 -4.81 7.11
N CYS A 81 -9.79 -5.55 7.29
CA CYS A 81 -10.87 -5.63 6.32
C CYS A 81 -11.59 -4.28 6.17
N ALA A 82 -11.84 -3.57 7.26
CA ALA A 82 -12.55 -2.30 7.25
C ALA A 82 -11.74 -1.18 6.55
N VAL A 83 -10.43 -1.10 6.77
CA VAL A 83 -9.55 -0.14 6.07
C VAL A 83 -9.54 -0.42 4.56
N ARG A 84 -9.42 -1.68 4.16
CA ARG A 84 -9.46 -2.07 2.74
C ARG A 84 -10.80 -1.73 2.08
N ALA A 85 -11.90 -2.10 2.73
CA ALA A 85 -13.25 -1.81 2.26
C ALA A 85 -13.54 -0.30 2.17
N SER A 86 -13.01 0.48 3.12
CA SER A 86 -13.09 1.95 3.07
C SER A 86 -12.41 2.50 1.82
N GLY A 87 -11.23 1.99 1.44
CA GLY A 87 -10.56 2.35 0.20
C GLY A 87 -11.36 1.98 -1.05
N ALA A 88 -11.98 0.79 -1.08
CA ALA A 88 -12.83 0.36 -2.19
C ALA A 88 -14.11 1.20 -2.35
N TYR A 89 -14.67 1.70 -1.26
CA TYR A 89 -15.83 2.59 -1.28
C TYR A 89 -15.49 4.05 -1.64
N TYR A 90 -14.22 4.47 -1.48
CA TYR A 90 -13.81 5.88 -1.60
C TYR A 90 -14.32 6.60 -2.84
N GLY A 91 -14.23 5.96 -4.02
CA GLY A 91 -14.66 6.56 -5.29
C GLY A 91 -16.17 6.76 -5.45
N TYR A 92 -16.95 6.08 -4.61
CA TYR A 92 -18.42 6.15 -4.58
C TYR A 92 -18.94 7.08 -3.47
N ALA A 93 -18.10 7.39 -2.49
CA ALA A 93 -18.43 8.18 -1.33
C ALA A 93 -18.61 9.67 -1.68
N ASP A 94 -19.52 10.35 -0.96
CA ASP A 94 -19.60 11.81 -0.93
C ASP A 94 -18.36 12.43 -0.26
N GLU A 95 -18.19 13.76 -0.37
CA GLU A 95 -17.01 14.46 0.16
C GLU A 95 -16.83 14.29 1.68
N GLU A 96 -17.92 14.19 2.44
CA GLU A 96 -17.87 13.99 3.89
C GLU A 96 -17.28 12.63 4.23
N ARG A 97 -17.84 11.56 3.65
CA ARG A 97 -17.36 10.18 3.81
C ARG A 97 -15.95 10.02 3.24
N GLN A 98 -15.61 10.66 2.13
CA GLN A 98 -14.23 10.71 1.62
C GLN A 98 -13.29 11.35 2.63
N GLY A 99 -13.72 12.41 3.32
CA GLY A 99 -12.98 13.04 4.42
C GLY A 99 -12.64 12.04 5.53
N VAL A 100 -13.62 11.25 5.96
CA VAL A 100 -13.43 10.21 6.97
C VAL A 100 -12.49 9.11 6.47
N ILE A 101 -12.68 8.62 5.25
CA ILE A 101 -11.82 7.56 4.66
C ILE A 101 -10.37 8.03 4.54
N ARG A 102 -10.13 9.30 4.18
CA ARG A 102 -8.78 9.89 4.18
C ARG A 102 -8.14 9.81 5.57
N GLY A 103 -8.90 10.09 6.63
CA GLY A 103 -8.45 9.93 8.02
C GLY A 103 -8.10 8.48 8.37
N ILE A 104 -8.97 7.54 8.00
CA ILE A 104 -8.78 6.10 8.19
C ILE A 104 -7.50 5.62 7.51
N LEU A 105 -7.32 5.93 6.23
CA LEU A 105 -6.12 5.55 5.46
C LEU A 105 -4.87 6.17 6.07
N LYS A 106 -4.91 7.46 6.44
CA LYS A 106 -3.74 8.15 7.02
C LYS A 106 -3.35 7.61 8.39
N SER A 107 -4.32 7.25 9.23
CA SER A 107 -4.07 6.55 10.48
C SER A 107 -3.44 5.17 10.22
N ALA A 108 -4.04 4.36 9.35
CA ALA A 108 -3.59 3.01 9.04
C ALA A 108 -2.18 2.97 8.41
N MET A 109 -1.81 3.97 7.59
CA MET A 109 -0.44 4.09 7.04
C MET A 109 0.62 4.27 8.13
N ASN A 110 0.27 4.95 9.24
CA ASN A 110 1.16 5.25 10.35
C ASN A 110 0.96 4.30 11.55
N ASP A 111 0.14 3.26 11.40
CA ASP A 111 -0.15 2.30 12.46
C ASP A 111 1.09 1.51 12.88
N SER A 112 1.19 1.15 14.17
CA SER A 112 2.30 0.36 14.70
C SER A 112 2.31 -1.08 14.15
N GLY A 113 1.12 -1.65 13.92
CA GLY A 113 0.88 -2.95 13.32
C GLY A 113 1.11 -2.94 11.81
N TRP A 114 1.99 -3.82 11.34
CA TRP A 114 2.33 -3.90 9.91
C TRP A 114 1.14 -4.28 9.03
N ARG A 115 0.16 -5.05 9.55
CA ARG A 115 -1.03 -5.45 8.79
C ARG A 115 -1.89 -4.24 8.39
N LEU A 116 -2.08 -3.28 9.29
CA LEU A 116 -2.87 -2.09 9.00
C LEU A 116 -2.16 -1.20 7.97
N ARG A 117 -0.83 -1.14 8.00
CA ARG A 117 -0.04 -0.48 6.95
C ARG A 117 -0.18 -1.17 5.58
N GLU A 118 -0.32 -2.50 5.53
CA GLU A 118 -0.68 -3.21 4.29
C GLU A 118 -2.12 -2.93 3.88
N ALA A 119 -3.07 -2.91 4.83
CA ALA A 119 -4.47 -2.60 4.56
C ALA A 119 -4.63 -1.22 3.90
N ALA A 120 -3.89 -0.21 4.37
CA ALA A 120 -3.89 1.12 3.79
C ALA A 120 -3.38 1.11 2.33
N ALA A 121 -2.29 0.40 2.06
CA ALA A 121 -1.76 0.26 0.71
C ALA A 121 -2.75 -0.46 -0.22
N MET A 122 -3.39 -1.53 0.25
CA MET A 122 -4.41 -2.27 -0.50
C MET A 122 -5.70 -1.47 -0.70
N GLY A 123 -6.12 -0.67 0.29
CA GLY A 123 -7.24 0.26 0.14
C GLY A 123 -6.96 1.30 -0.95
N MET A 124 -5.75 1.87 -0.96
CA MET A 124 -5.32 2.78 -2.03
C MET A 124 -5.18 2.09 -3.40
N GLN A 125 -4.86 0.80 -3.46
CA GLN A 125 -4.92 0.02 -4.71
C GLN A 125 -6.34 -0.01 -5.26
N SER A 126 -7.35 -0.26 -4.40
CA SER A 126 -8.76 -0.21 -4.81
C SER A 126 -9.18 1.17 -5.32
N VAL A 127 -8.71 2.25 -4.68
CA VAL A 127 -8.93 3.61 -5.20
C VAL A 127 -8.35 3.76 -6.61
N GLY A 128 -7.11 3.32 -6.83
CA GLY A 128 -6.47 3.42 -8.14
C GLY A 128 -7.08 2.53 -9.21
N GLU A 129 -7.63 1.37 -8.85
CA GLU A 129 -8.36 0.50 -9.78
C GLU A 129 -9.71 1.10 -10.19
N TYR A 130 -10.36 1.84 -9.29
CA TYR A 130 -11.57 2.60 -9.61
C TYR A 130 -11.24 3.82 -10.49
N ASP A 131 -10.31 4.65 -10.04
CA ASP A 131 -9.85 5.84 -10.77
C ASP A 131 -8.42 6.20 -10.34
N PHE A 132 -7.46 5.98 -11.24
CA PHE A 132 -6.06 6.30 -10.99
C PHE A 132 -5.83 7.81 -10.77
N THR A 133 -6.59 8.68 -11.42
CA THR A 133 -6.51 10.14 -11.23
C THR A 133 -6.87 10.50 -9.80
N LEU A 134 -7.89 9.84 -9.24
CA LEU A 134 -8.31 10.04 -7.86
C LEU A 134 -7.24 9.58 -6.87
N LEU A 135 -6.55 8.47 -7.16
CA LEU A 135 -5.39 8.05 -6.37
C LEU A 135 -4.25 9.08 -6.45
N CYS A 136 -3.89 9.58 -7.64
CA CYS A 136 -2.88 10.62 -7.79
C CYS A 136 -3.21 11.87 -6.95
N GLN A 137 -4.45 12.33 -6.98
CA GLN A 137 -4.90 13.48 -6.17
C GLN A 137 -4.71 13.27 -4.66
N LEU A 138 -4.94 12.05 -4.16
CA LEU A 138 -4.70 11.70 -2.76
C LEU A 138 -3.20 11.75 -2.42
N LEU A 139 -2.38 11.11 -3.25
CA LEU A 139 -0.93 11.03 -3.05
C LEU A 139 -0.27 12.40 -3.17
N ASP A 140 -0.66 13.22 -4.15
CA ASP A 140 -0.14 14.57 -4.34
C ASP A 140 -0.54 15.51 -3.19
N ARG A 141 -1.75 15.32 -2.63
CA ARG A 141 -2.19 16.05 -1.43
C ARG A 141 -1.34 15.70 -0.20
N TRP A 142 -0.99 14.43 -0.02
CA TRP A 142 -0.24 13.97 1.16
C TRP A 142 1.28 14.03 0.98
N GLY A 143 1.78 14.06 -0.25
CA GLY A 143 3.19 14.05 -0.60
C GLY A 143 4.01 15.11 0.15
N PRO A 144 3.56 16.39 0.18
CA PRO A 144 4.18 17.42 1.00
C PRO A 144 4.14 17.05 2.49
N GLY A 145 5.32 16.83 3.08
CA GLY A 145 5.44 16.49 4.51
C GLY A 145 5.13 15.02 4.84
N ALA A 146 4.97 14.15 3.85
CA ALA A 146 4.70 12.73 4.07
C ALA A 146 5.78 12.07 4.95
N THR A 147 5.35 11.30 5.95
CA THR A 147 6.26 10.51 6.79
C THR A 147 6.89 9.37 5.98
N GLN A 148 7.95 8.75 6.50
CA GLN A 148 8.55 7.57 5.85
C GLN A 148 7.57 6.38 5.77
N LEU A 149 6.65 6.24 6.73
CA LEU A 149 5.61 5.21 6.70
C LEU A 149 4.56 5.48 5.62
N GLU A 150 4.16 6.75 5.45
CA GLU A 150 3.25 7.17 4.39
C GLU A 150 3.88 6.99 3.01
N GLN A 151 5.13 7.42 2.83
CA GLN A 151 5.89 7.20 1.59
C GLN A 151 6.00 5.71 1.25
N ARG A 152 6.18 4.85 2.27
CA ARG A 152 6.15 3.39 2.08
C ARG A 152 4.81 2.92 1.56
N ALA A 153 3.72 3.41 2.14
CA ALA A 153 2.38 3.03 1.73
C ALA A 153 2.08 3.51 0.29
N PHE A 154 2.55 4.68 -0.11
CA PHE A 154 2.39 5.20 -1.48
C PHE A 154 3.05 4.27 -2.50
N VAL A 155 4.33 3.94 -2.30
CA VAL A 155 5.04 3.06 -3.24
C VAL A 155 4.52 1.62 -3.21
N ALA A 156 3.98 1.15 -2.08
CA ALA A 156 3.33 -0.16 -2.00
C ALA A 156 1.97 -0.19 -2.72
N ALA A 157 1.17 0.88 -2.60
CA ALA A 157 -0.09 1.01 -3.30
C ALA A 157 0.10 1.07 -4.83
N LEU A 158 1.08 1.86 -5.27
CA LEU A 158 1.39 2.02 -6.69
C LEU A 158 2.04 0.77 -7.31
N ALA A 159 2.74 -0.05 -6.52
CA ALA A 159 3.39 -1.29 -6.98
C ALA A 159 2.38 -2.42 -7.23
N HIS A 160 1.28 -2.09 -7.89
CA HIS A 160 0.14 -2.95 -8.17
C HIS A 160 -0.01 -3.13 -9.68
N PRO A 161 0.27 -4.33 -10.22
CA PRO A 161 0.33 -4.56 -11.67
C PRO A 161 -0.88 -4.09 -12.50
N PRO A 162 -2.15 -4.18 -12.02
CA PRO A 162 -3.29 -3.61 -12.74
C PRO A 162 -3.15 -2.13 -13.08
N LEU A 163 -2.59 -1.32 -12.18
CA LEU A 163 -2.42 0.12 -12.36
C LEU A 163 -1.36 0.45 -13.42
N LEU A 164 -0.37 -0.43 -13.57
CA LEU A 164 0.83 -0.21 -14.39
C LEU A 164 0.66 -0.66 -15.85
N LYS A 165 -0.54 -1.08 -16.25
CA LYS A 165 -0.85 -1.42 -17.65
C LYS A 165 -0.99 -0.18 -18.55
N VAL A 166 -1.20 0.99 -17.95
CA VAL A 166 -1.30 2.27 -18.63
C VAL A 166 0.02 3.00 -18.49
N HIS A 167 0.58 3.47 -19.61
CA HIS A 167 1.88 4.13 -19.66
C HIS A 167 1.97 5.32 -18.69
N ASP A 168 1.02 6.26 -18.77
CA ASP A 168 1.01 7.47 -17.95
C ASP A 168 0.97 7.15 -16.45
N ASN A 169 0.26 6.09 -16.05
CA ASN A 169 0.22 5.63 -14.66
C ASN A 169 1.61 5.17 -14.21
N ALA A 170 2.29 4.36 -15.02
CA ALA A 170 3.61 3.84 -14.69
C ALA A 170 4.67 4.96 -14.66
N VAL A 171 4.55 5.97 -15.54
CA VAL A 171 5.37 7.19 -15.51
C VAL A 171 5.14 7.97 -14.21
N TYR A 172 3.88 8.16 -13.78
CA TYR A 172 3.57 8.77 -12.48
C TYR A 172 4.23 8.01 -11.33
N CYS A 173 4.14 6.67 -11.33
CA CYS A 173 4.77 5.82 -10.31
C CYS A 173 6.30 6.01 -10.26
N LEU A 174 6.96 6.06 -11.43
CA LEU A 174 8.39 6.32 -11.52
C LEU A 174 8.75 7.71 -11.00
N ASN A 175 7.98 8.75 -11.34
CA ASN A 175 8.25 10.10 -10.89
C ASN A 175 8.14 10.21 -9.36
N LEU A 176 7.04 9.72 -8.77
CA LEU A 176 6.85 9.72 -7.32
C LEU A 176 7.96 8.94 -6.60
N ALA A 177 8.35 7.78 -7.12
CA ALA A 177 9.45 7.00 -6.56
C ALA A 177 10.80 7.71 -6.69
N THR A 178 11.03 8.43 -7.80
CA THR A 178 12.24 9.25 -8.03
C THR A 178 12.33 10.35 -6.99
N GLU A 179 11.23 11.07 -6.74
CA GLU A 179 11.19 12.13 -5.74
C GLU A 179 11.50 11.61 -4.32
N ILE A 180 10.93 10.47 -3.94
CA ILE A 180 11.23 9.83 -2.65
C ILE A 180 12.73 9.49 -2.56
N MET A 181 13.29 8.89 -3.60
CA MET A 181 14.71 8.52 -3.66
C MET A 181 15.63 9.75 -3.64
N ASP A 182 15.28 10.82 -4.34
CA ASP A 182 16.01 12.11 -4.33
C ASP A 182 15.98 12.74 -2.93
N ARG A 183 14.82 12.74 -2.26
CA ARG A 183 14.70 13.23 -0.86
C ARG A 183 15.54 12.38 0.11
N LEU A 184 15.59 11.07 -0.08
CA LEU A 184 16.44 10.19 0.75
C LEU A 184 17.93 10.49 0.54
N ALA A 185 18.36 10.70 -0.71
CA ALA A 185 19.74 11.02 -1.06
C ALA A 185 20.15 12.41 -0.55
N ALA A 186 19.27 13.41 -0.65
CA ALA A 186 19.52 14.77 -0.15
C ALA A 186 19.66 14.82 1.38
N ASN A 187 18.97 13.93 2.10
CA ASN A 187 19.05 13.83 3.56
C ASN A 187 20.12 12.82 4.03
N ALA A 188 21.23 12.70 3.29
CA ALA A 188 22.40 11.93 3.70
C ALA A 188 22.99 12.50 5.00
N GLY A 189 22.73 11.83 6.13
CA GLY A 189 23.25 12.20 7.45
C GLY A 189 22.18 12.62 8.48
N VAL A 190 20.94 12.88 8.07
CA VAL A 190 19.84 13.12 9.01
C VAL A 190 19.32 11.77 9.51
N GLN A 191 19.49 11.50 10.81
CA GLN A 191 18.93 10.32 11.45
C GLN A 191 17.43 10.54 11.68
N GLY A 192 16.61 10.15 10.70
CA GLY A 192 15.20 9.89 10.94
C GLY A 192 15.01 8.66 11.84
N ASP A 193 13.76 8.32 12.15
CA ASP A 193 13.45 7.07 12.86
C ASP A 193 14.03 5.87 12.09
N PRO A 194 14.96 5.09 12.67
CA PRO A 194 15.61 3.98 11.98
C PRO A 194 14.64 2.88 11.53
N GLU A 195 13.58 2.65 12.31
CA GLU A 195 12.56 1.65 12.00
C GLU A 195 11.66 2.13 10.86
N HIS A 196 11.23 3.39 10.89
CA HIS A 196 10.44 3.96 9.79
C HIS A 196 11.23 3.97 8.48
N PHE A 197 12.53 4.33 8.54
CA PHE A 197 13.40 4.24 7.38
C PHE A 197 13.53 2.80 6.89
N ARG A 198 13.69 1.83 7.80
CA ARG A 198 13.76 0.40 7.44
C ARG A 198 12.49 -0.07 6.72
N VAL A 199 11.32 0.40 7.17
CA VAL A 199 10.01 0.11 6.53
C VAL A 199 9.96 0.70 5.12
N LEU A 200 10.31 1.98 4.95
CA LEU A 200 10.39 2.64 3.64
C LEU A 200 11.39 1.95 2.69
N SER A 201 12.60 1.69 3.17
CA SER A 201 13.66 1.00 2.40
C SER A 201 13.15 -0.34 1.87
N LYS A 202 12.50 -1.16 2.70
CA LYS A 202 11.94 -2.44 2.25
C LYS A 202 10.87 -2.28 1.16
N GLY A 203 10.02 -1.25 1.27
CA GLY A 203 9.05 -0.92 0.24
C GLY A 203 9.74 -0.61 -1.10
N LEU A 204 10.71 0.30 -1.07
CA LEU A 204 11.48 0.71 -2.24
C LEU A 204 12.33 -0.42 -2.84
N GLU A 205 12.91 -1.30 -2.01
CA GLU A 205 13.69 -2.49 -2.42
C GLU A 205 12.87 -3.52 -3.22
N TYR A 206 11.56 -3.35 -3.28
CA TYR A 206 10.65 -4.16 -4.09
C TYR A 206 9.96 -3.34 -5.20
N SER A 207 9.39 -2.18 -4.85
CA SER A 207 8.50 -1.41 -5.72
C SER A 207 9.16 -0.91 -6.99
N LEU A 208 10.42 -0.44 -6.94
CA LEU A 208 11.09 0.12 -8.12
C LEU A 208 11.18 -0.91 -9.24
N SER A 209 11.46 -2.19 -8.92
CA SER A 209 11.51 -3.24 -9.92
C SER A 209 10.16 -3.47 -10.61
N VAL A 210 9.05 -3.22 -9.92
CA VAL A 210 7.70 -3.33 -10.48
C VAL A 210 7.46 -2.22 -11.50
N PHE A 211 7.83 -0.98 -11.14
CA PHE A 211 7.71 0.18 -12.02
C PHE A 211 8.62 0.04 -13.24
N VAL A 212 9.89 -0.29 -13.04
CA VAL A 212 10.89 -0.46 -14.10
C VAL A 212 10.52 -1.62 -15.03
N ALA A 213 9.91 -2.69 -14.53
CA ALA A 213 9.47 -3.79 -15.40
C ALA A 213 8.33 -3.37 -16.33
N SER A 214 7.54 -2.37 -15.94
CA SER A 214 6.39 -1.84 -16.69
C SER A 214 6.84 -0.76 -17.68
N GLU A 215 7.75 0.12 -17.27
CA GLU A 215 8.37 1.16 -18.11
C GLU A 215 9.91 1.06 -18.07
N PRO A 216 10.51 0.16 -18.88
CA PRO A 216 11.93 -0.16 -18.76
C PRO A 216 12.86 0.98 -19.18
N VAL A 217 12.50 1.77 -20.20
CA VAL A 217 13.41 2.80 -20.73
C VAL A 217 13.67 3.86 -19.66
N GLU A 218 12.60 4.47 -19.14
CA GLU A 218 12.60 5.48 -18.09
C GLU A 218 13.06 4.88 -16.76
N GLY A 219 12.61 3.66 -16.46
CA GLY A 219 12.98 2.95 -15.24
C GLY A 219 14.48 2.69 -15.14
N PHE A 220 15.14 2.24 -16.21
CA PHE A 220 16.60 2.05 -16.20
C PHE A 220 17.38 3.37 -16.18
N VAL A 221 16.83 4.46 -16.72
CA VAL A 221 17.40 5.81 -16.53
C VAL A 221 17.40 6.19 -15.05
N MET A 222 16.28 6.00 -14.35
CA MET A 222 16.18 6.24 -12.90
C MET A 222 17.19 5.37 -12.11
N LEU A 223 17.26 4.07 -12.38
CA LEU A 223 18.19 3.18 -11.68
C LEU A 223 19.66 3.57 -11.92
N ARG A 224 20.04 3.96 -13.15
CA ARG A 224 21.38 4.49 -13.44
C ARG A 224 21.69 5.75 -12.65
N LYS A 225 20.76 6.70 -12.58
CA LYS A 225 20.94 7.94 -11.79
C LYS A 225 21.29 7.60 -10.34
N PHE A 226 20.52 6.75 -9.68
CA PHE A 226 20.74 6.42 -8.28
C PHE A 226 21.92 5.48 -8.03
N ALA A 227 22.34 4.70 -9.02
CA ALA A 227 23.55 3.88 -8.96
C ALA A 227 24.84 4.70 -8.84
N GLN A 228 24.81 6.00 -9.17
CA GLN A 228 25.95 6.92 -9.00
C GLN A 228 26.03 7.52 -7.58
N SER A 229 25.09 7.17 -6.69
CA SER A 229 25.08 7.70 -5.33
C SER A 229 26.23 7.13 -4.48
N ARG A 230 26.83 7.98 -3.64
CA ARG A 230 27.77 7.53 -2.59
C ARG A 230 27.06 7.09 -1.31
N ASP A 231 25.74 7.24 -1.25
CA ASP A 231 24.94 6.81 -0.11
C ASP A 231 24.66 5.30 -0.19
N ALA A 232 25.25 4.53 0.73
CA ALA A 232 25.07 3.09 0.83
C ALA A 232 23.60 2.67 0.96
N ARG A 233 22.74 3.51 1.55
CA ARG A 233 21.30 3.27 1.65
C ARG A 233 20.64 3.22 0.27
N ILE A 234 20.96 4.21 -0.57
CA ILE A 234 20.46 4.31 -1.94
C ILE A 234 21.00 3.16 -2.80
N ILE A 235 22.30 2.88 -2.70
CA ILE A 235 22.93 1.76 -3.42
C ILE A 235 22.28 0.42 -3.07
N LYS A 236 21.96 0.19 -1.78
CA LYS A 236 21.25 -1.01 -1.36
C LYS A 236 19.89 -1.13 -2.04
N ILE A 237 19.09 -0.06 -2.06
CA ILE A 237 17.77 -0.03 -2.71
C ILE A 237 17.89 -0.39 -4.21
N VAL A 238 18.86 0.22 -4.91
CA VAL A 238 19.10 -0.06 -6.34
C VAL A 238 19.48 -1.53 -6.56
N LYS A 239 20.47 -2.05 -5.81
CA LYS A 239 20.93 -3.44 -5.94
C LYS A 239 19.81 -4.45 -5.67
N SER A 240 19.00 -4.24 -4.63
CA SER A 240 17.86 -5.12 -4.30
C SER A 240 16.87 -5.23 -5.46
N ASN A 241 16.62 -4.14 -6.18
CA ASN A 241 15.70 -4.13 -7.32
C ASN A 241 16.30 -4.76 -8.57
N LEU A 242 17.56 -4.49 -8.88
CA LEU A 242 18.29 -5.10 -10.00
C LEU A 242 18.32 -6.64 -9.89
N GLY A 243 18.36 -7.18 -8.66
CA GLY A 243 18.32 -8.61 -8.41
C GLY A 243 16.95 -9.28 -8.62
N LYS A 244 15.84 -8.53 -8.68
CA LYS A 244 14.51 -9.11 -8.83
C LYS A 244 14.36 -9.77 -10.20
N SER A 245 13.77 -10.97 -10.23
CA SER A 245 13.70 -11.82 -11.44
C SER A 245 13.05 -11.13 -12.64
N ARG A 246 12.11 -10.21 -12.39
CA ARG A 246 11.45 -9.40 -13.43
C ARG A 246 12.43 -8.49 -14.18
N LEU A 247 13.54 -8.09 -13.54
CA LEU A 247 14.62 -7.32 -14.17
C LEU A 247 15.79 -8.23 -14.55
N SER A 248 16.33 -9.00 -13.60
CA SER A 248 17.56 -9.78 -13.81
C SER A 248 17.45 -10.83 -14.91
N LYS A 249 16.27 -11.42 -15.15
CA LYS A 249 16.09 -12.41 -16.23
C LYS A 249 15.81 -11.79 -17.59
N LYS A 250 15.15 -10.63 -17.65
CA LYS A 250 14.67 -10.01 -18.91
C LYS A 250 15.61 -8.94 -19.45
N TYR A 251 16.36 -8.27 -18.58
CA TYR A 251 17.21 -7.11 -18.90
C TYR A 251 18.63 -7.29 -18.36
N GLY A 252 19.18 -8.51 -18.49
CA GLY A 252 20.45 -8.88 -17.88
C GLY A 252 21.63 -7.98 -18.28
N LEU A 253 21.66 -7.49 -19.52
CA LEU A 253 22.70 -6.57 -20.00
C LEU A 253 22.67 -5.22 -19.26
N GLN A 254 21.50 -4.58 -19.19
CA GLN A 254 21.31 -3.32 -18.45
C GLN A 254 21.57 -3.51 -16.95
N VAL A 255 21.17 -4.65 -16.39
CA VAL A 255 21.43 -4.98 -14.98
C VAL A 255 22.93 -5.10 -14.71
N ALA A 256 23.67 -5.82 -15.56
CA ALA A 256 25.11 -5.98 -15.41
C ALA A 256 25.86 -4.64 -15.57
N GLU A 257 25.46 -3.82 -16.55
CA GLU A 257 25.99 -2.47 -16.75
C GLU A 257 25.93 -1.63 -15.47
N ILE A 258 24.75 -1.56 -14.83
CA ILE A 258 24.54 -0.76 -13.62
C ILE A 258 25.29 -1.35 -12.41
N LEU A 259 25.31 -2.68 -12.25
CA LEU A 259 26.03 -3.31 -11.15
C LEU A 259 27.56 -3.08 -11.26
N ASN A 260 28.10 -3.09 -12.48
CA ASN A 260 29.49 -2.78 -12.73
C ASN A 260 29.82 -1.32 -12.39
N SER A 261 28.95 -0.36 -12.75
CA SER A 261 29.20 1.05 -12.41
C SER A 261 29.24 1.30 -10.90
N ILE A 262 28.44 0.58 -10.12
CA ILE A 262 28.47 0.70 -8.65
C ILE A 262 29.77 0.14 -8.05
N SER A 263 30.35 -0.89 -8.67
CA SER A 263 31.57 -1.53 -8.14
C SER A 263 32.84 -0.70 -8.39
N LEU A 264 32.73 0.35 -9.21
CA LEU A 264 33.82 1.27 -9.55
C LEU A 264 33.82 2.55 -8.70
N LEU A 265 32.82 2.74 -7.82
CA LEU A 265 32.65 3.89 -6.92
C LEU A 265 33.14 3.56 -5.51
#